data_AF-A0A5J4TW42-F1
#
_entry.id   AF-A0A5J4TW42-F1
#
_cell.length_a   1.000
_cell.length_b   1.000
_cell.length_c   1.000
_cell.angle_alpha   90.00
_cell.angle_beta   90.00
_cell.angle_gamma   90.00
#
_symmetry.space_group_name_H-M   'P 1'
#
loop_
_entity.id
_entity.type
_entity.pdbx_description
1 polymer ?
#
loop_
_entity_poly.entity_id
_entity_poly.type
_entity_poly.pdbx_seq_one_letter_code
_entity_poly.pdbx_strand_id
1 'polypeptide(L)'
;EKYDQRISELRNQHGGSDKEQDERSYLIYRLEKNREDNIFEEVMQPLVELYMQEKDSKTIIERVKDAMINTVNYTKIGQQEGKKQQITGKLIDLSLMDEDNLCVIDIDIHKDKSIEEIDKIRQNLIDSLPPNVGLVKTAHGGLHIYCNRNFYLLPSNRNVKVAVTDCFDIDVFAQMTKYKIENGQETQELVQNRVVAPNTAIRETKNNQRVTLKYEAVNDWENASHLASLREILDKWNIDIEMSYKDYAQQQHDRIYGVQINDDGAIEQMNDEFAQACVDGLKNLEIHNNPQPINMEVSLLSIFCGLYGISNESIRAEGIGNIRKFNKLSANADKNYGQASSNGERKPNPWILTKILRYHNKDYYEQIIKPLLKKNYEAKKKEKQILINQTLVPNKIDLTDDFTLLDMQEKAANGEYENEEQIVMDLTRLLVYYEGETEDIYAIKGYDAICDTQVLYHKLEGTVYKQLEKININFKNKKTDEKDNSKPITVKHIFKKYASKFVKKGCKFISEDPKILTVFQGYKYKKLDTIDYECLQMYFDLIKETIAAGDE
;
A
#
# COMPACT_ATOMS: atom_id res chain seq x y z
N GLU A 1 -1.42 -5.44 -34.16
CA GLU A 1 -1.05 -6.10 -35.43
C GLU A 1 -1.39 -7.60 -35.44
N LYS A 2 -0.67 -8.50 -34.74
CA LYS A 2 -1.02 -9.94 -34.69
C LYS A 2 -2.45 -10.22 -34.16
N TYR A 3 -2.89 -9.48 -33.14
CA TYR A 3 -4.25 -9.58 -32.60
C TYR A 3 -5.33 -9.17 -33.62
N ASP A 4 -5.06 -8.11 -34.38
CA ASP A 4 -5.95 -7.63 -35.44
C ASP A 4 -5.98 -8.60 -36.63
N GLN A 5 -4.84 -9.24 -36.92
CA GLN A 5 -4.75 -10.30 -37.92
C GLN A 5 -5.60 -11.52 -37.53
N ARG A 6 -5.59 -11.93 -36.25
CA ARG A 6 -6.45 -13.02 -35.74
C ARG A 6 -7.94 -12.72 -35.86
N ILE A 7 -8.36 -11.49 -35.56
CA ILE A 7 -9.76 -11.05 -35.76
C ILE A 7 -10.12 -11.04 -37.25
N SER A 8 -9.20 -10.57 -38.10
CA SER A 8 -9.36 -10.57 -39.56
C SER A 8 -9.50 -12.00 -40.12
N GLU A 9 -8.67 -12.94 -39.66
CA GLU A 9 -8.72 -14.36 -40.05
C GLU A 9 -10.05 -15.01 -39.64
N LEU A 10 -10.55 -14.72 -38.42
CA LEU A 10 -11.86 -15.21 -37.97
C LEU A 10 -13.02 -14.66 -38.81
N ARG A 11 -12.93 -13.40 -39.27
CA ARG A 11 -13.92 -12.77 -40.16
C ARG A 11 -13.90 -13.34 -41.57
N ASN A 12 -12.71 -13.71 -42.05
CA ASN A 12 -12.50 -14.23 -43.40
C ASN A 12 -12.68 -15.76 -43.48
N GLN A 13 -13.04 -16.40 -42.37
CA GLN A 13 -13.29 -17.84 -42.33
C GLN A 13 -14.70 -18.16 -42.86
N HIS A 14 -14.78 -18.75 -44.05
CA HIS A 14 -16.05 -19.11 -44.70
C HIS A 14 -16.35 -20.62 -44.60
N GLY A 15 -17.60 -20.97 -44.31
CA GLY A 15 -18.08 -22.35 -44.14
C GLY A 15 -18.28 -22.76 -42.67
N GLY A 16 -19.14 -23.76 -42.46
CA GLY A 16 -19.58 -24.24 -41.13
C GLY A 16 -21.11 -24.23 -40.99
N SER A 17 -21.62 -24.94 -39.99
CA SER A 17 -23.03 -24.91 -39.63
C SER A 17 -23.44 -23.55 -39.04
N ASP A 18 -24.73 -23.22 -39.04
CA ASP A 18 -25.25 -21.96 -38.49
C ASP A 18 -24.78 -21.73 -37.05
N LYS A 19 -24.70 -22.81 -36.25
CA LYS A 19 -24.19 -22.77 -34.88
C LYS A 19 -22.71 -22.37 -34.80
N GLU A 20 -21.89 -22.85 -35.72
CA GLU A 20 -20.46 -22.49 -35.79
C GLU A 20 -20.28 -21.03 -36.24
N GLN A 21 -21.16 -20.51 -37.09
CA GLN A 21 -21.15 -19.11 -37.49
C GLN A 21 -21.56 -18.18 -36.34
N ASP A 22 -22.56 -18.56 -35.55
CA ASP A 22 -22.97 -17.82 -34.35
C ASP A 22 -21.88 -17.82 -33.27
N GLU A 23 -21.25 -18.97 -33.02
CA GLU A 23 -20.15 -19.08 -32.06
C GLU A 23 -18.93 -18.24 -32.48
N ARG A 24 -18.58 -18.24 -33.77
CA ARG A 24 -17.52 -17.37 -34.32
C ARG A 24 -17.87 -15.89 -34.21
N SER A 25 -19.11 -15.51 -34.53
CA SER A 25 -19.59 -14.13 -34.40
C SER A 25 -19.53 -13.65 -32.96
N TYR A 26 -19.94 -14.50 -32.01
CA TYR A 26 -19.85 -14.22 -30.59
C TYR A 26 -18.39 -14.13 -30.09
N LEU A 27 -17.49 -14.97 -30.62
CA LEU A 27 -16.06 -14.91 -30.31
C LEU A 27 -15.42 -13.62 -30.82
N ILE A 28 -15.71 -13.21 -32.07
CA ILE A 28 -15.24 -11.94 -32.65
C ILE A 28 -15.72 -10.77 -31.78
N TYR A 29 -17.02 -10.73 -31.43
CA TYR A 29 -17.57 -9.69 -30.56
C TYR A 29 -16.88 -9.64 -29.20
N ARG A 30 -16.56 -10.79 -28.59
CA ARG A 30 -15.86 -10.85 -27.31
C ARG A 30 -14.40 -10.36 -27.41
N LEU A 31 -13.70 -10.75 -28.47
CA LEU A 31 -12.31 -10.32 -28.72
C LEU A 31 -12.22 -8.81 -28.99
N GLU A 32 -13.21 -8.25 -29.70
CA GLU A 32 -13.28 -6.80 -29.94
C GLU A 32 -13.67 -6.01 -28.68
N LYS A 33 -14.63 -6.50 -27.90
CA LYS A 33 -15.11 -5.84 -26.69
C LYS A 33 -14.04 -5.75 -25.59
N ASN A 34 -13.21 -6.77 -25.46
CA ASN A 34 -12.15 -6.86 -24.45
C ASN A 34 -10.74 -6.65 -25.07
N ARG A 35 -10.65 -5.91 -26.18
CA ARG A 35 -9.42 -5.80 -26.98
C ARG A 35 -8.21 -5.31 -26.17
N GLU A 36 -8.38 -4.26 -25.37
CA GLU A 36 -7.28 -3.70 -24.57
C GLU A 36 -6.82 -4.68 -23.49
N ASP A 37 -7.75 -5.29 -22.77
CA ASP A 37 -7.45 -6.28 -21.72
C ASP A 37 -6.77 -7.53 -22.29
N ASN A 38 -7.26 -8.04 -23.42
CA ASN A 38 -6.70 -9.24 -24.06
C ASN A 38 -5.31 -8.97 -24.66
N ILE A 39 -5.07 -7.80 -25.26
CA ILE A 39 -3.75 -7.42 -25.76
C ILE A 39 -2.78 -7.24 -24.59
N PHE A 40 -3.23 -6.62 -23.49
CA PHE A 40 -2.41 -6.48 -22.29
C PHE A 40 -2.03 -7.84 -21.71
N GLU A 41 -2.98 -8.77 -21.54
CA GLU A 41 -2.70 -10.14 -21.09
C GLU A 41 -1.76 -10.89 -22.04
N GLU A 42 -2.02 -10.87 -23.36
CA GLU A 42 -1.15 -11.54 -24.35
C GLU A 42 0.28 -10.97 -24.40
N VAL A 43 0.47 -9.68 -24.10
CA VAL A 43 1.79 -9.04 -24.04
C VAL A 43 2.48 -9.30 -22.71
N MET A 44 1.74 -9.30 -21.60
CA MET A 44 2.28 -9.49 -20.27
C MET A 44 2.62 -10.95 -19.97
N GLN A 45 1.89 -11.91 -20.55
CA GLN A 45 2.07 -13.31 -20.23
C GLN A 45 3.47 -13.85 -20.55
N PRO A 46 4.08 -13.59 -21.72
CA PRO A 46 5.46 -13.97 -21.98
C PRO A 46 6.47 -13.32 -21.02
N LEU A 47 6.22 -12.07 -20.60
CA LEU A 47 7.07 -11.36 -19.63
C LEU A 47 6.93 -11.96 -18.23
N VAL A 48 5.73 -12.34 -17.82
CA VAL A 48 5.46 -13.04 -16.57
C VAL A 48 6.12 -14.43 -16.57
N GLU A 49 6.04 -15.15 -17.69
CA GLU A 49 6.71 -16.45 -17.87
C GLU A 49 8.24 -16.32 -17.82
N LEU A 50 8.82 -15.32 -18.49
CA LEU A 50 10.26 -15.00 -18.42
C LEU A 50 10.70 -14.64 -17.00
N TYR A 51 9.92 -13.78 -16.31
CA TYR A 51 10.16 -13.41 -14.91
C TYR A 51 10.09 -14.62 -13.98
N MET A 52 9.15 -15.54 -14.23
CA MET A 52 9.03 -16.80 -13.48
C MET A 52 10.21 -17.73 -13.73
N GLN A 53 10.65 -17.86 -14.97
CA GLN A 53 11.84 -18.66 -15.31
C GLN A 53 13.10 -18.13 -14.60
N GLU A 54 13.28 -16.81 -14.52
CA GLU A 54 14.40 -16.21 -13.81
C GLU A 54 14.36 -16.52 -12.31
N LYS A 55 13.20 -16.38 -11.66
CA LYS A 55 13.02 -16.73 -10.23
C LYS A 55 13.15 -18.23 -9.96
N ASP A 56 12.61 -19.08 -10.83
CA ASP A 56 12.54 -20.53 -10.63
C ASP A 56 13.88 -21.24 -10.78
N SER A 57 14.84 -20.63 -11.48
CA SER A 57 16.18 -21.17 -11.68
C SER A 57 17.05 -21.19 -10.41
N LYS A 58 16.78 -20.30 -9.45
CA LYS A 58 17.55 -20.21 -8.20
C LYS A 58 17.23 -21.38 -7.28
N THR A 59 18.27 -21.94 -6.68
CA THR A 59 18.18 -22.97 -5.63
C THR A 59 17.62 -22.38 -4.32
N ILE A 60 17.10 -23.22 -3.43
CA ILE A 60 16.62 -22.76 -2.12
C ILE A 60 17.72 -22.02 -1.35
N ILE A 61 18.96 -22.55 -1.34
CA ILE A 61 20.06 -21.91 -0.58
C ILE A 61 20.39 -20.51 -1.11
N GLU A 62 20.35 -20.31 -2.43
CA GLU A 62 20.58 -18.99 -3.04
C GLU A 62 19.48 -17.99 -2.70
N ARG A 63 18.23 -18.46 -2.61
CA ARG A 63 17.07 -17.61 -2.26
C ARG A 63 17.09 -17.17 -0.81
N VAL A 64 17.54 -18.03 0.12
CA VAL A 64 17.46 -17.76 1.57
C VAL A 64 18.76 -17.27 2.19
N LYS A 65 19.87 -17.19 1.45
CA LYS A 65 21.22 -16.90 1.98
C LYS A 65 21.27 -15.64 2.86
N ASP A 66 20.60 -14.57 2.42
CA ASP A 66 20.59 -13.26 3.10
C ASP A 66 19.47 -13.15 4.15
N ALA A 67 18.61 -14.18 4.23
CA ALA A 67 17.50 -14.30 5.17
C ALA A 67 17.79 -15.27 6.34
N MET A 68 19.00 -15.83 6.41
CA MET A 68 19.40 -16.77 7.46
C MET A 68 19.83 -16.08 8.75
N ILE A 69 19.17 -16.42 9.86
CA ILE A 69 19.47 -15.90 11.20
C ILE A 69 19.97 -17.05 12.08
N ASN A 70 21.13 -16.91 12.73
CA ASN A 70 21.63 -17.93 13.66
C ASN A 70 20.66 -18.16 14.83
N THR A 71 20.40 -19.42 15.19
CA THR A 71 19.74 -19.77 16.46
C THR A 71 20.76 -20.12 17.51
N VAL A 72 20.39 -19.90 18.78
CA VAL A 72 21.32 -20.02 19.90
C VAL A 72 20.80 -20.91 21.03
N ASN A 73 21.73 -21.50 21.77
CA ASN A 73 21.53 -22.22 23.02
C ASN A 73 20.48 -23.35 22.94
N TYR A 74 20.36 -24.01 21.78
CA TYR A 74 19.40 -25.08 21.50
C TYR A 74 17.94 -24.63 21.61
N THR A 75 17.67 -23.37 21.28
CA THR A 75 16.32 -22.78 21.24
C THR A 75 15.93 -22.39 19.81
N LYS A 76 14.64 -22.10 19.57
CA LYS A 76 14.15 -21.52 18.30
C LYS A 76 14.30 -19.98 18.25
N ILE A 77 15.20 -19.41 19.06
CA ILE A 77 15.38 -17.97 19.21
C ILE A 77 16.59 -17.54 18.39
N GLY A 78 16.41 -16.50 17.57
CA GLY A 78 17.49 -15.87 16.81
C GLY A 78 18.51 -15.18 17.72
N GLN A 79 19.78 -15.18 17.30
CA GLN A 79 20.86 -14.50 18.00
C GLN A 79 20.58 -13.00 18.13
N GLN A 80 20.74 -12.46 19.34
CA GLN A 80 20.66 -11.02 19.58
C GLN A 80 22.01 -10.36 19.31
N GLU A 81 21.96 -9.17 18.73
CA GLU A 81 23.14 -8.37 18.41
C GLU A 81 23.96 -8.08 19.67
N GLY A 82 25.29 -8.19 19.56
CA GLY A 82 26.22 -7.99 20.68
C GLY A 82 26.31 -9.13 21.71
N LYS A 83 25.47 -10.18 21.62
CA LYS A 83 25.54 -11.34 22.53
C LYS A 83 26.29 -12.52 21.90
N LYS A 84 27.43 -12.89 22.50
CA LYS A 84 28.11 -14.16 22.21
C LYS A 84 27.36 -15.30 22.89
N GLN A 85 26.67 -16.11 22.09
CA GLN A 85 25.92 -17.28 22.54
C GLN A 85 26.31 -18.49 21.68
N GLN A 86 26.08 -19.70 22.18
CA GLN A 86 26.39 -20.90 21.41
C GLN A 86 25.42 -21.01 20.24
N ILE A 87 25.94 -20.95 19.00
CA ILE A 87 25.12 -21.17 17.80
C ILE A 87 24.78 -22.65 17.70
N THR A 88 23.49 -22.94 17.52
CA THR A 88 22.96 -24.32 17.50
C THR A 88 22.10 -24.63 16.28
N GLY A 89 21.99 -23.68 15.34
CA GLY A 89 21.25 -23.83 14.10
C GLY A 89 20.94 -22.49 13.44
N LYS A 90 19.91 -22.45 12.60
CA LYS A 90 19.46 -21.27 11.86
C LYS A 90 17.93 -21.19 11.73
N LEU A 91 17.42 -19.97 11.58
CA LEU A 91 16.08 -19.65 11.10
C LEU A 91 16.20 -19.07 9.70
N ILE A 92 15.16 -19.21 8.90
CA ILE A 92 14.95 -18.45 7.68
C ILE A 92 13.84 -17.45 7.97
N ASP A 93 14.13 -16.15 7.86
CA ASP A 93 13.12 -15.10 7.95
C ASP A 93 12.68 -14.71 6.55
N LEU A 94 11.52 -15.22 6.11
CA LEU A 94 11.01 -14.97 4.77
C LEU A 94 10.84 -13.46 4.48
N SER A 95 10.70 -12.61 5.51
CA SER A 95 10.60 -11.15 5.37
C SER A 95 11.91 -10.45 4.97
N LEU A 96 13.06 -11.14 5.11
CA LEU A 96 14.38 -10.64 4.72
C LEU A 96 14.77 -11.06 3.30
N MET A 97 13.96 -11.87 2.63
CA MET A 97 14.23 -12.27 1.25
C MET A 97 13.99 -11.10 0.28
N ASP A 98 14.77 -11.10 -0.80
CA ASP A 98 14.59 -10.16 -1.91
C ASP A 98 13.41 -10.54 -2.81
N GLU A 99 12.99 -11.80 -2.75
CA GLU A 99 11.89 -12.36 -3.54
C GLU A 99 10.79 -12.93 -2.64
N ASP A 100 9.59 -13.07 -3.19
CA ASP A 100 8.34 -13.41 -2.48
C ASP A 100 7.70 -14.72 -3.00
N ASN A 101 8.42 -15.48 -3.82
CA ASN A 101 7.92 -16.69 -4.45
C ASN A 101 8.20 -17.95 -3.60
N LEU A 102 9.19 -17.96 -2.71
CA LEU A 102 9.37 -19.11 -1.83
C LEU A 102 8.28 -19.19 -0.75
N CYS A 103 7.66 -20.37 -0.64
CA CYS A 103 6.64 -20.68 0.35
C CYS A 103 7.02 -21.95 1.12
N VAL A 104 6.62 -22.02 2.40
CA VAL A 104 6.85 -23.18 3.27
C VAL A 104 5.52 -23.67 3.82
N ILE A 105 5.18 -24.93 3.52
CA ILE A 105 4.08 -25.65 4.17
C ILE A 105 4.67 -26.38 5.38
N ASP A 106 4.13 -26.17 6.56
CA ASP A 106 4.52 -26.85 7.79
C ASP A 106 3.42 -27.82 8.20
N ILE A 107 3.79 -29.10 8.32
CA ILE A 107 2.90 -30.17 8.73
C ILE A 107 3.28 -30.59 10.14
N ASP A 108 2.42 -30.22 11.08
CA ASP A 108 2.53 -30.55 12.50
C ASP A 108 1.77 -31.84 12.80
N ILE A 109 2.50 -32.97 12.82
CA ILE A 109 1.93 -34.27 13.19
C ILE A 109 1.67 -34.33 14.69
N HIS A 110 0.48 -34.79 15.07
CA HIS A 110 0.05 -34.80 16.46
C HIS A 110 0.89 -35.74 17.32
N LYS A 111 1.26 -35.27 18.51
CA LYS A 111 2.26 -35.90 19.40
C LYS A 111 1.70 -37.08 20.22
N ASP A 112 0.39 -37.33 20.16
CA ASP A 112 -0.29 -38.46 20.77
C ASP A 112 -0.10 -39.77 20.00
N LYS A 113 0.35 -39.70 18.74
CA LYS A 113 0.64 -40.86 17.89
C LYS A 113 1.95 -41.55 18.30
N SER A 114 2.08 -42.85 17.99
CA SER A 114 3.34 -43.59 18.17
C SER A 114 4.41 -43.09 17.19
N ILE A 115 5.68 -43.39 17.47
CA ILE A 115 6.79 -43.00 16.57
C ILE A 115 6.62 -43.66 15.19
N GLU A 116 6.21 -44.93 15.17
CA GLU A 116 5.95 -45.70 13.96
C GLU A 116 4.79 -45.11 13.14
N GLU A 117 3.74 -44.64 13.82
CA GLU A 117 2.62 -43.95 13.18
C GLU A 117 3.04 -42.60 12.60
N ILE A 118 3.82 -41.81 13.35
CA ILE A 118 4.36 -40.52 12.87
C ILE A 118 5.21 -40.75 11.62
N ASP A 119 6.08 -41.75 11.63
CA ASP A 119 6.94 -42.08 10.49
C ASP A 119 6.12 -42.54 9.28
N LYS A 120 5.07 -43.34 9.49
CA LYS A 120 4.16 -43.77 8.43
C LYS A 120 3.38 -42.60 7.83
N ILE A 121 2.84 -41.70 8.65
CA ILE A 121 2.13 -40.50 8.20
C ILE A 121 3.07 -39.63 7.37
N ARG A 122 4.27 -39.37 7.88
CA ARG A 122 5.28 -38.56 7.17
C ARG A 122 5.70 -39.18 5.84
N GLN A 123 5.90 -40.50 5.78
CA GLN A 123 6.26 -41.17 4.53
C GLN A 123 5.12 -41.09 3.51
N ASN A 124 3.88 -41.34 3.92
CA ASN A 124 2.72 -41.21 3.03
C ASN A 124 2.58 -39.79 2.46
N LEU A 125 2.87 -38.76 3.27
CA LEU A 125 2.88 -37.37 2.82
C LEU A 125 3.99 -37.16 1.78
N ILE A 126 5.21 -37.60 2.05
CA ILE A 126 6.35 -37.50 1.12
C ILE A 126 6.03 -38.20 -0.21
N ASP A 127 5.46 -39.40 -0.16
CA ASP A 127 5.12 -40.19 -1.35
C ASP A 127 4.03 -39.53 -2.22
N SER A 128 3.22 -38.62 -1.64
CA SER A 128 2.19 -37.86 -2.37
C SER A 128 2.72 -36.59 -3.05
N LEU A 129 3.91 -36.12 -2.67
CA LEU A 129 4.44 -34.84 -3.12
C LEU A 129 5.09 -34.93 -4.50
N PRO A 130 5.09 -33.82 -5.27
CA PRO A 130 5.94 -33.70 -6.46
C PRO A 130 7.43 -33.90 -6.13
N PRO A 131 8.26 -34.40 -7.05
CA PRO A 131 9.68 -34.67 -6.79
C PRO A 131 10.53 -33.41 -6.58
N ASN A 132 10.10 -32.27 -7.13
CA ASN A 132 10.77 -30.98 -7.12
C ASN A 132 10.28 -30.11 -5.96
N VAL A 133 10.46 -30.56 -4.72
CA VAL A 133 10.19 -29.76 -3.51
C VAL A 133 11.36 -29.86 -2.55
N GLY A 134 11.59 -28.86 -1.70
CA GLY A 134 12.58 -28.98 -0.62
C GLY A 134 11.93 -29.60 0.62
N LEU A 135 12.54 -30.62 1.23
CA LEU A 135 11.93 -31.33 2.36
C LEU A 135 12.82 -31.28 3.60
N VAL A 136 12.22 -30.92 4.74
CA VAL A 136 12.91 -30.92 6.04
C VAL A 136 12.03 -31.59 7.09
N LYS A 137 12.53 -32.65 7.73
CA LYS A 137 11.91 -33.26 8.90
C LYS A 137 12.00 -32.28 10.07
N THR A 138 10.88 -31.99 10.73
CA THR A 138 10.89 -31.11 11.90
C THR A 138 11.32 -31.85 13.16
N ALA A 139 11.72 -31.10 14.19
CA ALA A 139 12.23 -31.68 15.43
C ALA A 139 11.28 -32.68 16.12
N HIS A 140 9.97 -32.52 15.95
CA HIS A 140 8.96 -33.40 16.55
C HIS A 140 8.41 -34.45 15.57
N GLY A 141 9.03 -34.63 14.41
CA GLY A 141 8.65 -35.66 13.43
C GLY A 141 7.67 -35.20 12.35
N GLY A 142 7.27 -33.93 12.35
CA GLY A 142 6.52 -33.31 11.26
C GLY A 142 7.38 -33.03 10.02
N LEU A 143 6.88 -32.20 9.10
CA LEU A 143 7.51 -31.95 7.81
C LEU A 143 7.36 -30.49 7.36
N HIS A 144 8.46 -29.83 7.03
CA HIS A 144 8.45 -28.61 6.22
C HIS A 144 8.61 -28.97 4.74
N ILE A 145 7.80 -28.35 3.89
CA ILE A 145 7.82 -28.51 2.43
C ILE A 145 8.03 -27.13 1.81
N TYR A 146 9.15 -26.96 1.12
CA TYR A 146 9.53 -25.73 0.43
C TYR A 146 9.09 -25.83 -1.04
N CYS A 147 8.28 -24.88 -1.48
CA CYS A 147 7.65 -24.84 -2.79
C CYS A 147 7.55 -23.41 -3.31
N ASN A 148 7.17 -23.25 -4.57
CA ASN A 148 6.93 -21.95 -5.18
C ASN A 148 5.48 -21.49 -4.96
N ARG A 149 5.28 -20.25 -4.52
CA ARG A 149 3.96 -19.62 -4.36
C ARG A 149 3.25 -19.47 -5.70
N ASN A 150 3.97 -19.12 -6.76
CA ASN A 150 3.44 -18.90 -8.12
C ASN A 150 2.16 -18.06 -8.14
N PHE A 151 2.26 -16.86 -7.53
CA PHE A 151 1.16 -15.91 -7.36
C PHE A 151 -0.04 -16.37 -6.55
N TYR A 152 -0.02 -17.57 -5.95
CA TYR A 152 -1.08 -18.03 -5.08
C TYR A 152 -1.36 -16.99 -4.00
N LEU A 153 -2.60 -16.50 -3.96
CA LEU A 153 -3.02 -15.39 -3.12
C LEU A 153 -3.44 -15.90 -1.75
N LEU A 154 -2.57 -15.75 -0.76
CA LEU A 154 -2.85 -16.15 0.61
C LEU A 154 -3.44 -14.99 1.45
N PRO A 155 -4.33 -15.29 2.42
CA PRO A 155 -4.91 -14.28 3.33
C PRO A 155 -3.90 -13.49 4.18
N SER A 156 -2.80 -14.12 4.56
CA SER A 156 -1.75 -13.53 5.38
C SER A 156 -0.38 -14.17 5.11
N ASN A 157 0.68 -13.56 5.64
CA ASN A 157 2.03 -14.14 5.59
C ASN A 157 2.12 -15.50 6.31
N ARG A 158 1.27 -15.69 7.33
CA ARG A 158 1.17 -16.93 8.11
C ARG A 158 -0.29 -17.36 8.10
N ASN A 159 -0.59 -18.50 7.51
CA ASN A 159 -1.92 -19.09 7.47
C ASN A 159 -1.85 -20.34 8.33
N VAL A 160 -2.33 -20.23 9.56
CA VAL A 160 -2.23 -21.27 10.58
C VAL A 160 -3.47 -22.13 10.54
N LYS A 161 -3.31 -23.45 10.62
CA LYS A 161 -4.37 -24.46 10.59
C LYS A 161 -5.26 -24.33 9.37
N VAL A 162 -4.64 -24.25 8.19
CA VAL A 162 -5.36 -24.23 6.90
C VAL A 162 -6.08 -25.55 6.65
N ALA A 163 -5.58 -26.65 7.22
CA ALA A 163 -6.28 -27.91 7.35
C ALA A 163 -5.96 -28.54 8.71
N VAL A 164 -6.96 -29.20 9.29
CA VAL A 164 -6.86 -29.94 10.55
C VAL A 164 -7.40 -31.33 10.29
N THR A 165 -6.61 -32.34 10.62
CA THR A 165 -6.98 -33.76 10.52
C THR A 165 -6.89 -34.43 11.88
N ASP A 166 -7.28 -35.69 12.00
CA ASP A 166 -7.12 -36.48 13.23
C ASP A 166 -5.66 -36.84 13.56
N CYS A 167 -4.73 -36.53 12.65
CA CYS A 167 -3.34 -36.97 12.68
C CYS A 167 -2.33 -35.83 12.60
N PHE A 168 -2.67 -34.72 11.93
CA PHE A 168 -1.77 -33.60 11.72
C PHE A 168 -2.53 -32.31 11.36
N ASP A 169 -1.90 -31.17 11.62
CA ASP A 169 -2.35 -29.84 11.22
C ASP A 169 -1.42 -29.32 10.12
N ILE A 170 -1.94 -28.47 9.21
CA ILE A 170 -1.17 -27.82 8.15
C ILE A 170 -1.17 -26.30 8.36
N ASP A 171 0.03 -25.71 8.34
CA ASP A 171 0.27 -24.28 8.28
C ASP A 171 0.96 -23.91 6.95
N VAL A 172 0.74 -22.69 6.45
CA VAL A 172 1.38 -22.18 5.23
C VAL A 172 2.00 -20.80 5.49
N PHE A 173 3.31 -20.70 5.24
CA PHE A 173 4.11 -19.50 5.42
C PHE A 173 4.60 -18.97 4.07
N ALA A 174 4.32 -17.70 3.78
CA ALA A 174 4.78 -17.02 2.58
C ALA A 174 4.95 -15.51 2.83
N GLN A 175 5.66 -14.81 1.95
CA GLN A 175 5.72 -13.35 1.98
C GLN A 175 4.58 -12.76 1.13
N MET A 176 3.47 -12.34 1.77
CA MET A 176 2.39 -11.58 1.11
C MET A 176 2.59 -10.07 1.24
N THR A 177 3.11 -9.63 2.39
CA THR A 177 3.48 -8.23 2.68
C THR A 177 4.79 -8.20 3.44
N LYS A 178 5.81 -7.51 2.90
CA LYS A 178 7.13 -7.41 3.53
C LYS A 178 7.10 -6.49 4.75
N TYR A 179 6.40 -5.37 4.64
CA TYR A 179 6.28 -4.35 5.68
C TYR A 179 4.93 -4.41 6.37
N LYS A 180 4.90 -3.99 7.63
CA LYS A 180 3.64 -3.79 8.35
C LYS A 180 2.83 -2.72 7.64
N ILE A 181 1.54 -2.98 7.52
CA ILE A 181 0.60 -1.98 7.06
C ILE A 181 -0.04 -1.36 8.31
N GLU A 182 0.34 -0.12 8.57
CA GLU A 182 -0.29 0.72 9.57
C GLU A 182 -0.89 1.91 8.84
N ASN A 183 -2.12 2.27 9.19
CA ASN A 183 -2.79 3.40 8.55
C ASN A 183 -2.94 3.27 7.01
N GLY A 184 -3.11 2.03 6.51
CA GLY A 184 -3.29 1.78 5.07
C GLY A 184 -2.04 2.08 4.25
N GLN A 185 -0.93 2.36 4.91
CA GLN A 185 0.38 2.62 4.33
C GLN A 185 1.38 1.61 4.86
N GLU A 186 2.35 1.25 4.02
CA GLU A 186 3.47 0.42 4.47
C GLU A 186 4.39 1.24 5.37
N THR A 187 4.73 0.69 6.53
CA THR A 187 5.75 1.26 7.41
C THR A 187 7.14 0.75 7.02
N GLN A 188 8.18 1.16 7.75
CA GLN A 188 9.51 0.57 7.59
C GLN A 188 9.71 -0.70 8.43
N GLU A 189 8.71 -1.10 9.24
CA GLU A 189 8.82 -2.26 10.11
C GLU A 189 8.47 -3.55 9.36
N LEU A 190 9.32 -4.57 9.46
CA LEU A 190 9.10 -5.86 8.78
C LEU A 190 8.04 -6.72 9.48
N VAL A 191 7.22 -7.41 8.69
CA VAL A 191 6.32 -8.45 9.20
C VAL A 191 7.11 -9.74 9.36
N GLN A 192 7.65 -9.96 10.56
CA GLN A 192 8.46 -11.15 10.86
C GLN A 192 7.74 -12.44 10.44
N ASN A 193 8.42 -13.26 9.65
CA ASN A 193 7.89 -14.53 9.18
C ASN A 193 8.97 -15.61 9.14
N ARG A 194 9.20 -16.26 10.28
CA ARG A 194 10.36 -17.14 10.49
C ARG A 194 9.99 -18.61 10.49
N VAL A 195 10.79 -19.41 9.81
CA VAL A 195 10.75 -20.88 9.86
C VAL A 195 12.11 -21.44 10.29
N VAL A 196 12.13 -22.62 10.90
CA VAL A 196 13.40 -23.23 11.33
C VAL A 196 14.08 -23.91 10.15
N ALA A 197 15.36 -23.62 9.94
CA ALA A 197 16.17 -24.19 8.87
C ALA A 197 16.65 -25.61 9.22
N PRO A 198 16.98 -26.46 8.22
CA PRO A 198 17.61 -27.75 8.47
C PRO A 198 18.95 -27.59 9.20
N ASN A 199 19.45 -28.69 9.77
CA ASN A 199 20.66 -28.75 10.60
C ASN A 199 20.57 -27.95 11.91
N THR A 200 19.37 -27.55 12.32
CA THR A 200 19.12 -26.89 13.61
C THR A 200 18.85 -27.89 14.71
N ALA A 201 19.57 -27.79 15.83
CA ALA A 201 19.36 -28.60 17.02
C ALA A 201 18.60 -27.83 18.11
N ILE A 202 17.55 -28.45 18.66
CA ILE A 202 16.80 -27.92 19.81
C ILE A 202 16.88 -28.88 20.99
N ARG A 203 16.78 -28.35 22.21
CA ARG A 203 16.79 -29.17 23.43
C ARG A 203 15.53 -28.96 24.24
N GLU A 204 14.92 -30.06 24.64
CA GLU A 204 13.70 -30.09 25.45
C GLU A 204 13.90 -31.06 26.62
N THR A 205 13.19 -30.82 27.72
CA THR A 205 13.19 -31.71 28.87
C THR A 205 11.91 -32.54 28.85
N LYS A 206 12.05 -33.86 28.67
CA LYS A 206 10.94 -34.81 28.69
C LYS A 206 11.22 -35.84 29.78
N ASN A 207 10.27 -36.07 30.69
CA ASN A 207 10.43 -37.01 31.82
C ASN A 207 11.73 -36.81 32.63
N ASN A 208 12.08 -35.56 32.94
CA ASN A 208 13.34 -35.17 33.62
C ASN A 208 14.63 -35.54 32.88
N GLN A 209 14.56 -35.96 31.61
CA GLN A 209 15.72 -36.18 30.76
C GLN A 209 15.79 -35.11 29.67
N ARG A 210 17.00 -34.64 29.39
CA ARG A 210 17.26 -33.64 28.36
C ARG A 210 17.44 -34.35 27.02
N VAL A 211 16.50 -34.13 26.11
CA VAL A 211 16.52 -34.69 24.75
C VAL A 211 16.96 -33.60 23.78
N THR A 212 17.83 -33.95 22.84
CA THR A 212 18.20 -33.07 21.72
C THR A 212 17.49 -33.56 20.47
N LEU A 213 16.66 -32.71 19.87
CA LEU A 213 15.94 -32.96 18.63
C LEU A 213 16.59 -32.15 17.51
N LYS A 214 16.46 -32.60 16.26
CA LYS A 214 17.08 -31.95 15.10
C LYS A 214 16.08 -31.75 13.97
N TYR A 215 16.27 -30.65 13.24
CA TYR A 215 15.69 -30.45 11.92
C TYR A 215 16.64 -31.03 10.89
N GLU A 216 16.15 -31.92 10.03
CA GLU A 216 17.01 -32.71 9.13
C GLU A 216 16.47 -32.60 7.71
N ALA A 217 17.33 -32.24 6.75
CA ALA A 217 16.96 -32.28 5.34
C ALA A 217 16.65 -33.73 4.92
N VAL A 218 15.53 -33.94 4.26
CA VAL A 218 15.08 -35.27 3.80
C VAL A 218 15.59 -35.55 2.38
N ASN A 219 15.74 -34.52 1.57
CA ASN A 219 16.32 -34.58 0.24
C ASN A 219 17.42 -33.52 0.08
N ASP A 220 17.90 -33.31 -1.15
CA ASP A 220 18.89 -32.27 -1.49
C ASP A 220 18.26 -30.87 -1.42
N TRP A 221 17.78 -30.50 -0.24
CA TRP A 221 17.04 -29.28 0.05
C TRP A 221 17.81 -28.03 -0.39
N GLU A 222 19.13 -28.01 -0.18
CA GLU A 222 19.95 -26.82 -0.50
C GLU A 222 19.92 -26.52 -2.00
N ASN A 223 20.08 -27.56 -2.85
CA ASN A 223 20.19 -27.42 -4.30
C ASN A 223 18.86 -27.59 -5.04
N ALA A 224 17.75 -27.83 -4.32
CA ALA A 224 16.43 -27.91 -4.93
C ALA A 224 16.08 -26.58 -5.64
N SER A 225 15.73 -26.68 -6.92
CA SER A 225 15.34 -25.58 -7.80
C SER A 225 14.12 -26.00 -8.62
N HIS A 226 13.55 -25.10 -9.42
CA HIS A 226 12.34 -25.37 -10.21
C HIS A 226 11.22 -26.00 -9.37
N LEU A 227 11.00 -25.43 -8.17
CA LEU A 227 10.14 -26.04 -7.17
C LEU A 227 8.69 -26.14 -7.67
N ALA A 228 8.00 -27.20 -7.29
CA ALA A 228 6.58 -27.37 -7.54
C ALA A 228 5.79 -26.19 -6.97
N SER A 229 4.64 -25.91 -7.57
CA SER A 229 3.78 -24.82 -7.11
C SER A 229 2.99 -25.21 -5.87
N LEU A 230 2.71 -24.24 -5.00
CA LEU A 230 1.83 -24.39 -3.84
C LEU A 230 0.46 -24.93 -4.28
N ARG A 231 -0.07 -24.42 -5.40
CA ARG A 231 -1.34 -24.87 -5.98
C ARG A 231 -1.32 -26.36 -6.30
N GLU A 232 -0.29 -26.83 -7.00
CA GLU A 232 -0.16 -28.24 -7.37
C GLU A 232 -0.17 -29.16 -6.14
N ILE A 233 0.48 -28.75 -5.04
CA ILE A 233 0.53 -29.51 -3.80
C ILE A 233 -0.84 -29.52 -3.10
N LEU A 234 -1.45 -28.34 -2.93
CA LEU A 234 -2.72 -28.21 -2.21
C LEU A 234 -3.90 -28.83 -2.98
N ASP A 235 -3.93 -28.72 -4.32
CA ASP A 235 -4.96 -29.34 -5.16
C ASP A 235 -4.96 -30.87 -5.03
N LYS A 236 -3.76 -31.49 -4.93
CA LYS A 236 -3.63 -32.94 -4.69
C LYS A 236 -4.21 -33.36 -3.35
N TRP A 237 -4.20 -32.47 -2.36
CA TRP A 237 -4.80 -32.69 -1.05
C TRP A 237 -6.24 -32.18 -0.95
N ASN A 238 -6.79 -31.63 -2.04
CA ASN A 238 -8.10 -31.03 -2.10
C ASN A 238 -8.29 -29.91 -1.04
N ILE A 239 -7.24 -29.10 -0.87
CA ILE A 239 -7.23 -27.92 0.00
C ILE A 239 -7.24 -26.68 -0.89
N ASP A 240 -8.25 -25.84 -0.75
CA ASP A 240 -8.29 -24.53 -1.40
C ASP A 240 -8.35 -23.44 -0.33
N ILE A 241 -7.26 -22.68 -0.25
CA ILE A 241 -7.13 -21.51 0.62
C ILE A 241 -6.80 -20.25 -0.20
N GLU A 242 -6.93 -20.33 -1.53
CA GLU A 242 -6.64 -19.21 -2.41
C GLU A 242 -7.73 -18.16 -2.25
N MET A 243 -7.29 -16.92 -2.05
CA MET A 243 -8.20 -15.80 -2.14
C MET A 243 -8.45 -15.42 -3.59
N SER A 244 -9.72 -15.15 -3.92
CA SER A 244 -10.02 -14.50 -5.19
C SER A 244 -9.32 -13.15 -5.26
N TYR A 245 -8.93 -12.73 -6.47
CA TYR A 245 -8.34 -11.40 -6.68
C TYR A 245 -9.26 -10.29 -6.15
N LYS A 246 -10.58 -10.46 -6.29
CA LYS A 246 -11.58 -9.53 -5.77
C LYS A 246 -11.50 -9.42 -4.25
N ASP A 247 -11.41 -10.55 -3.54
CA ASP A 247 -11.33 -10.55 -2.07
C ASP A 247 -9.99 -10.01 -1.59
N TYR A 248 -8.91 -10.26 -2.34
CA TYR A 248 -7.60 -9.70 -2.05
C TYR A 248 -7.60 -8.17 -2.22
N ALA A 249 -8.10 -7.66 -3.34
CA ALA A 249 -8.26 -6.23 -3.57
C ALA A 249 -9.17 -5.58 -2.51
N GLN A 250 -10.27 -6.25 -2.16
CA GLN A 250 -11.17 -5.80 -1.11
C GLN A 250 -10.47 -5.76 0.26
N GLN A 251 -9.65 -6.75 0.59
CA GLN A 251 -8.87 -6.77 1.83
C GLN A 251 -7.91 -5.58 1.91
N GLN A 252 -7.25 -5.22 0.80
CA GLN A 252 -6.39 -4.03 0.73
C GLN A 252 -7.20 -2.74 0.91
N HIS A 253 -8.36 -2.63 0.26
CA HIS A 253 -9.25 -1.48 0.46
C HIS A 253 -9.76 -1.37 1.91
N ASP A 254 -10.13 -2.49 2.52
CA ASP A 254 -10.59 -2.53 3.91
C ASP A 254 -9.49 -2.10 4.89
N ARG A 255 -8.21 -2.38 4.58
CA ARG A 255 -7.06 -1.85 5.35
C ARG A 255 -6.95 -0.33 5.25
N ILE A 256 -7.22 0.26 4.09
CA ILE A 256 -7.20 1.71 3.87
C ILE A 256 -8.36 2.42 4.58
N TYR A 257 -9.53 1.79 4.66
CA TYR A 257 -10.67 2.36 5.40
C TYR A 257 -10.57 2.18 6.91
N GLY A 258 -9.86 1.14 7.37
CA GLY A 258 -9.67 0.81 8.79
C GLY A 258 -8.66 1.68 9.54
N VAL A 259 -8.18 2.76 8.92
CA VAL A 259 -7.16 3.67 9.44
C VAL A 259 -7.79 4.67 10.38
N GLN A 260 -7.36 4.64 11.65
CA GLN A 260 -7.97 5.42 12.73
C GLN A 260 -6.92 6.08 13.64
N ILE A 261 -5.71 6.24 13.12
CA ILE A 261 -4.61 6.97 13.77
C ILE A 261 -4.20 8.07 12.81
N ASN A 262 -4.06 9.29 13.33
CA ASN A 262 -3.68 10.47 12.57
C ASN A 262 -2.16 10.54 12.34
N ASP A 263 -1.72 11.47 11.47
CA ASP A 263 -0.30 11.70 11.14
C ASP A 263 0.56 12.03 12.38
N ASP A 264 -0.04 12.48 13.48
CA ASP A 264 0.60 12.79 14.77
C ASP A 264 0.63 11.61 15.77
N GLY A 265 0.12 10.44 15.37
CA GLY A 265 0.05 9.24 16.20
C GLY A 265 -1.13 9.19 17.17
N ALA A 266 -2.05 10.17 17.14
CA ALA A 266 -3.25 10.16 17.97
C ALA A 266 -4.35 9.26 17.38
N ILE A 267 -5.12 8.59 18.25
CA ILE A 267 -6.33 7.87 17.82
C ILE A 267 -7.36 8.91 17.39
N GLU A 268 -7.89 8.73 16.19
CA GLU A 268 -8.87 9.61 15.61
C GLU A 268 -10.18 9.60 16.43
N GLN A 269 -10.81 10.76 16.57
CA GLN A 269 -12.13 10.81 17.19
C GLN A 269 -13.21 10.27 16.26
N MET A 270 -14.09 9.46 16.82
CA MET A 270 -15.23 8.90 16.11
C MET A 270 -16.33 9.96 15.99
N ASN A 271 -16.83 10.22 14.78
CA ASN A 271 -17.95 11.15 14.59
C ASN A 271 -19.28 10.57 15.08
N ASP A 272 -20.25 11.44 15.37
CA ASP A 272 -21.51 11.06 16.02
C ASP A 272 -22.36 10.10 15.20
N GLU A 273 -22.44 10.29 13.86
CA GLU A 273 -23.15 9.37 12.95
C GLU A 273 -22.58 7.94 13.06
N PHE A 274 -21.25 7.84 13.05
CA PHE A 274 -20.55 6.57 13.14
C PHE A 274 -20.63 5.95 14.55
N ALA A 275 -20.50 6.78 15.59
CA ALA A 275 -20.61 6.34 16.98
C ALA A 275 -22.00 5.77 17.29
N GLN A 276 -23.06 6.44 16.82
CA GLN A 276 -24.43 5.93 16.95
C GLN A 276 -24.59 4.60 16.23
N ALA A 277 -24.14 4.50 14.97
CA ALA A 277 -24.20 3.26 14.22
C ALA A 277 -23.47 2.11 14.92
N CYS A 278 -22.36 2.40 15.61
CA CYS A 278 -21.66 1.41 16.43
C CYS A 278 -22.51 0.96 17.63
N VAL A 279 -23.11 1.90 18.38
CA VAL A 279 -23.99 1.61 19.51
C VAL A 279 -25.20 0.77 19.10
N ASP A 280 -25.86 1.13 18.00
CA ASP A 280 -27.03 0.41 17.46
C ASP A 280 -26.72 -1.03 17.02
N GLY A 281 -25.46 -1.27 16.66
CA GLY A 281 -24.93 -2.58 16.28
C GLY A 281 -24.64 -3.51 17.46
N LEU A 282 -24.49 -2.98 18.68
CA LEU A 282 -24.16 -3.75 19.90
C LEU A 282 -25.39 -4.43 20.50
N LYS A 283 -25.97 -5.34 19.72
CA LYS A 283 -27.15 -6.13 20.09
C LYS A 283 -26.96 -7.60 19.75
N ASN A 284 -27.65 -8.45 20.50
CA ASN A 284 -27.65 -9.90 20.34
C ASN A 284 -26.26 -10.55 20.49
N LEU A 285 -25.35 -9.93 21.25
CA LEU A 285 -24.01 -10.47 21.51
C LEU A 285 -24.01 -11.37 22.75
N GLU A 286 -23.18 -12.41 22.74
CA GLU A 286 -22.80 -13.16 23.95
C GLU A 286 -21.55 -12.55 24.57
N ILE A 287 -21.67 -12.04 25.80
CA ILE A 287 -20.64 -11.22 26.45
C ILE A 287 -20.03 -11.96 27.65
N HIS A 288 -18.71 -12.08 27.60
CA HIS A 288 -17.89 -12.83 28.55
C HIS A 288 -17.09 -11.89 29.45
N ASN A 289 -16.65 -12.40 30.60
CA ASN A 289 -15.92 -11.60 31.58
C ASN A 289 -14.45 -11.41 31.21
N ASN A 290 -13.80 -12.49 30.79
CA ASN A 290 -12.35 -12.53 30.62
C ASN A 290 -11.98 -12.14 29.18
N PRO A 291 -10.91 -11.36 29.00
CA PRO A 291 -10.43 -11.02 27.67
C PRO A 291 -9.86 -12.26 26.98
N GLN A 292 -10.53 -12.67 25.90
CA GLN A 292 -9.99 -13.55 24.87
C GLN A 292 -9.68 -12.71 23.62
N PRO A 293 -8.95 -13.26 22.63
CA PRO A 293 -8.87 -12.63 21.32
C PRO A 293 -10.26 -12.26 20.81
N ILE A 294 -10.41 -11.01 20.35
CA ILE A 294 -11.72 -10.43 20.03
C ILE A 294 -12.47 -11.13 18.90
N ASN A 295 -11.79 -11.96 18.11
CA ASN A 295 -12.38 -12.81 17.08
C ASN A 295 -13.01 -14.09 17.64
N MET A 296 -12.65 -14.48 18.88
CA MET A 296 -13.19 -15.66 19.55
C MET A 296 -14.40 -15.31 20.43
N GLU A 297 -14.24 -14.34 21.32
CA GLU A 297 -15.31 -13.94 22.26
C GLU A 297 -15.33 -12.43 22.48
N VAL A 298 -16.53 -11.88 22.69
CA VAL A 298 -16.69 -10.47 23.09
C VAL A 298 -16.54 -10.37 24.60
N SER A 299 -15.57 -9.57 25.05
CA SER A 299 -15.41 -9.28 26.47
C SER A 299 -16.17 -8.02 26.87
N LEU A 300 -16.70 -8.01 28.10
CA LEU A 300 -17.36 -6.83 28.65
C LEU A 300 -16.40 -5.62 28.73
N LEU A 301 -15.13 -5.88 29.04
CA LEU A 301 -14.08 -4.86 29.04
C LEU A 301 -13.91 -4.21 27.66
N SER A 302 -13.86 -5.00 26.58
CA SER A 302 -13.71 -4.45 25.23
C SER A 302 -14.88 -3.56 24.81
N ILE A 303 -16.12 -3.87 25.23
CA ILE A 303 -17.27 -3.02 24.97
C ILE A 303 -17.14 -1.70 25.73
N PHE A 304 -16.79 -1.74 27.02
CA PHE A 304 -16.61 -0.51 27.80
C PHE A 304 -15.46 0.37 27.29
N CYS A 305 -14.31 -0.21 26.93
CA CYS A 305 -13.23 0.54 26.26
C CYS A 305 -13.75 1.29 25.03
N GLY A 306 -14.61 0.64 24.24
CA GLY A 306 -15.26 1.24 23.08
C GLY A 306 -16.19 2.40 23.45
N LEU A 307 -17.15 2.15 24.33
CA LEU A 307 -18.17 3.14 24.69
C LEU A 307 -17.58 4.37 25.41
N TYR A 308 -16.65 4.18 26.34
CA TYR A 308 -15.96 5.30 27.00
C TYR A 308 -15.05 6.09 26.05
N GLY A 309 -14.69 5.51 24.90
CA GLY A 309 -14.00 6.23 23.83
C GLY A 309 -14.89 7.15 23.00
N ILE A 310 -16.22 7.06 23.12
CA ILE A 310 -17.16 7.92 22.39
C ILE A 310 -17.22 9.29 23.10
N SER A 311 -16.90 10.35 22.36
CA SER A 311 -16.91 11.72 22.86
C SER A 311 -18.32 12.21 23.22
N ASN A 312 -19.32 11.89 22.39
CA ASN A 312 -20.69 12.30 22.62
C ASN A 312 -21.30 11.54 23.81
N GLU A 313 -21.59 12.28 24.88
CA GLU A 313 -22.03 11.72 26.15
C GLU A 313 -23.40 11.04 26.08
N SER A 314 -24.29 11.54 25.23
CA SER A 314 -25.63 10.99 25.06
C SER A 314 -25.56 9.61 24.40
N ILE A 315 -24.79 9.50 23.31
CA ILE A 315 -24.56 8.24 22.58
C ILE A 315 -23.87 7.22 23.50
N ARG A 316 -22.86 7.67 24.25
CA ARG A 316 -22.16 6.84 25.24
C ARG A 316 -23.10 6.30 26.31
N ALA A 317 -23.91 7.16 26.92
CA ALA A 317 -24.86 6.78 27.96
C ALA A 317 -25.91 5.78 27.43
N GLU A 318 -26.41 6.01 26.22
CA GLU A 318 -27.31 5.07 25.55
C GLU A 318 -26.65 3.71 25.35
N GLY A 319 -25.44 3.68 24.79
CA GLY A 319 -24.69 2.45 24.57
C GLY A 319 -24.46 1.66 25.85
N ILE A 320 -24.11 2.33 26.95
CA ILE A 320 -23.94 1.68 28.27
C ILE A 320 -25.27 1.11 28.77
N GLY A 321 -26.37 1.83 28.62
CA GLY A 321 -27.72 1.35 28.97
C GLY A 321 -28.17 0.16 28.13
N ASN A 322 -27.71 0.09 26.88
CA ASN A 322 -28.06 -0.93 25.91
C ASN A 322 -27.38 -2.29 26.17
N ILE A 323 -26.22 -2.31 26.85
CA ILE A 323 -25.44 -3.55 27.10
C ILE A 323 -26.31 -4.64 27.70
N ARG A 324 -26.90 -4.40 28.88
CA ARG A 324 -27.74 -5.39 29.59
C ARG A 324 -29.11 -5.59 28.94
N LYS A 325 -29.57 -4.60 28.17
CA LYS A 325 -30.91 -4.61 27.58
C LYS A 325 -31.00 -5.48 26.34
N PHE A 326 -29.96 -5.47 25.51
CA PHE A 326 -29.99 -6.10 24.19
C PHE A 326 -28.98 -7.24 24.02
N ASN A 327 -28.17 -7.56 25.03
CA ASN A 327 -27.15 -8.59 24.94
C ASN A 327 -27.24 -9.60 26.09
N LYS A 328 -26.62 -10.76 25.90
CA LYS A 328 -26.62 -11.86 26.86
C LYS A 328 -25.28 -11.91 27.57
N LEU A 329 -25.27 -11.57 28.85
CA LEU A 329 -24.07 -11.61 29.68
C LEU A 329 -23.93 -12.97 30.36
N SER A 330 -22.72 -13.52 30.40
CA SER A 330 -22.40 -14.62 31.31
C SER A 330 -22.55 -14.18 32.78
N ALA A 331 -22.85 -15.12 33.68
CA ALA A 331 -23.01 -14.82 35.11
C ALA A 331 -21.76 -14.12 35.72
N ASN A 332 -20.57 -14.52 35.27
CA ASN A 332 -19.32 -13.87 35.69
C ASN A 332 -19.17 -12.46 35.11
N ALA A 333 -19.60 -12.22 33.87
CA ALA A 333 -19.54 -10.88 33.27
C ALA A 333 -20.49 -9.93 34.01
N ASP A 334 -21.70 -10.40 34.33
CA ASP A 334 -22.68 -9.59 35.04
C ASP A 334 -22.25 -9.25 36.47
N LYS A 335 -21.65 -10.23 37.19
CA LYS A 335 -21.09 -9.99 38.54
C LYS A 335 -19.97 -8.95 38.55
N ASN A 336 -19.15 -8.91 37.49
CA ASN A 336 -17.99 -8.02 37.40
C ASN A 336 -18.27 -6.72 36.61
N TYR A 337 -19.54 -6.43 36.30
CA TYR A 337 -19.93 -5.32 35.43
C TYR A 337 -19.33 -3.97 35.83
N GLY A 338 -19.43 -3.60 37.11
CA GLY A 338 -18.89 -2.33 37.62
C GLY A 338 -17.37 -2.24 37.47
N GLN A 339 -16.64 -3.32 37.79
CA GLN A 339 -15.18 -3.37 37.65
C GLN A 339 -14.75 -3.27 36.19
N ALA A 340 -15.45 -3.95 35.28
CA ALA A 340 -15.19 -3.88 33.84
C ALA A 340 -15.45 -2.46 33.29
N SER A 341 -16.50 -1.79 33.76
CA SER A 341 -16.83 -0.41 33.41
C SER A 341 -15.69 0.54 33.77
N SER A 342 -15.26 0.52 35.04
CA SER A 342 -14.16 1.38 35.52
C SER A 342 -12.82 1.08 34.85
N ASN A 343 -12.56 -0.18 34.50
CA ASN A 343 -11.35 -0.57 33.77
C ASN A 343 -11.39 -0.10 32.30
N GLY A 344 -12.55 -0.15 31.66
CA GLY A 344 -12.74 0.31 30.29
C GLY A 344 -12.56 1.82 30.16
N GLU A 345 -13.08 2.58 31.13
CA GLU A 345 -12.92 4.03 31.22
C GLU A 345 -11.45 4.48 31.28
N ARG A 346 -10.57 3.68 31.91
CA ARG A 346 -9.13 3.96 32.00
C ARG A 346 -8.39 3.75 30.68
N LYS A 347 -8.98 3.03 29.71
CA LYS A 347 -8.37 2.69 28.42
C LYS A 347 -9.38 2.88 27.29
N PRO A 348 -9.84 4.12 27.04
CA PRO A 348 -10.82 4.40 26.01
C PRO A 348 -10.22 4.14 24.62
N ASN A 349 -10.96 3.43 23.78
CA ASN A 349 -10.62 3.20 22.38
C ASN A 349 -11.93 2.95 21.60
N PRO A 350 -12.55 3.99 21.02
CA PRO A 350 -13.87 3.85 20.39
C PRO A 350 -13.84 2.89 19.19
N TRP A 351 -12.71 2.80 18.48
CA TRP A 351 -12.58 1.99 17.28
C TRP A 351 -12.58 0.49 17.55
N ILE A 352 -12.43 0.04 18.80
CA ILE A 352 -12.61 -1.38 19.15
C ILE A 352 -14.04 -1.87 18.85
N LEU A 353 -15.03 -0.98 18.88
CA LEU A 353 -16.42 -1.30 18.55
C LEU A 353 -16.55 -1.82 17.11
N THR A 354 -15.80 -1.25 16.17
CA THR A 354 -15.79 -1.72 14.77
C THR A 354 -15.28 -3.15 14.65
N LYS A 355 -14.26 -3.53 15.45
CA LYS A 355 -13.74 -4.89 15.49
C LYS A 355 -14.74 -5.87 16.08
N ILE A 356 -15.43 -5.49 17.16
CA ILE A 356 -16.50 -6.29 17.76
C ILE A 356 -17.58 -6.58 16.71
N LEU A 357 -18.07 -5.54 16.04
CA LEU A 357 -19.12 -5.69 15.02
C LEU A 357 -18.64 -6.52 13.83
N ARG A 358 -17.39 -6.34 13.38
CA ARG A 358 -16.82 -7.12 12.28
C ARG A 358 -16.84 -8.63 12.55
N TYR A 359 -16.51 -9.06 13.76
CA TYR A 359 -16.41 -10.48 14.10
C TYR A 359 -17.73 -11.07 14.59
N HIS A 360 -18.52 -10.31 15.35
CA HIS A 360 -19.68 -10.84 16.09
C HIS A 360 -21.03 -10.31 15.59
N ASN A 361 -21.03 -9.37 14.65
CA ASN A 361 -22.24 -8.90 13.97
C ASN A 361 -21.94 -8.59 12.49
N LYS A 362 -21.46 -9.62 11.78
CA LYS A 362 -20.88 -9.50 10.43
C LYS A 362 -21.82 -8.85 9.42
N ASP A 363 -23.10 -9.23 9.40
CA ASP A 363 -24.06 -8.68 8.45
C ASP A 363 -24.28 -7.18 8.66
N TYR A 364 -24.41 -6.76 9.92
CA TYR A 364 -24.53 -5.35 10.28
C TYR A 364 -23.25 -4.57 9.93
N TYR A 365 -22.08 -5.18 10.16
CA TYR A 365 -20.80 -4.57 9.80
C TYR A 365 -20.69 -4.32 8.29
N GLU A 366 -20.99 -5.31 7.46
CA GLU A 366 -20.89 -5.18 6.00
C GLU A 366 -21.94 -4.20 5.44
N GLN A 367 -23.15 -4.17 6.00
CA GLN A 367 -24.24 -3.33 5.48
C GLN A 367 -24.20 -1.88 5.96
N ILE A 368 -23.75 -1.63 7.20
CA ILE A 368 -23.85 -0.30 7.84
C ILE A 368 -22.47 0.27 8.15
N ILE A 369 -21.65 -0.46 8.90
CA ILE A 369 -20.37 0.08 9.42
C ILE A 369 -19.36 0.31 8.29
N LYS A 370 -19.20 -0.66 7.39
CA LYS A 370 -18.22 -0.61 6.31
C LYS A 370 -18.50 0.52 5.30
N PRO A 371 -19.74 0.75 4.84
CA PRO A 371 -20.06 1.94 4.03
C PRO A 371 -19.76 3.26 4.75
N LEU A 372 -20.03 3.36 6.05
CA LEU A 372 -19.72 4.57 6.82
C LEU A 372 -18.20 4.79 6.97
N LEU A 373 -17.41 3.72 7.16
CA LEU A 373 -15.94 3.81 7.16
C LEU A 373 -15.42 4.39 5.84
N LYS A 374 -15.95 3.92 4.71
CA LYS A 374 -15.61 4.42 3.38
C LYS A 374 -15.99 5.90 3.21
N LYS A 375 -17.22 6.28 3.59
CA LYS A 375 -17.71 7.66 3.53
C LYS A 375 -16.81 8.61 4.34
N ASN A 376 -16.44 8.22 5.56
CA ASN A 376 -15.56 9.01 6.43
C ASN A 376 -14.17 9.19 5.82
N TYR A 377 -13.58 8.13 5.26
CA TYR A 377 -12.29 8.23 4.59
C TYR A 377 -12.31 9.20 3.39
N GLU A 378 -13.35 9.13 2.55
CA GLU A 378 -13.49 10.02 1.40
C GLU A 378 -13.70 11.48 1.81
N ALA A 379 -14.47 11.73 2.89
CA ALA A 379 -14.65 13.06 3.46
C ALA A 379 -13.31 13.65 3.95
N LYS A 380 -12.54 12.89 4.72
CA LYS A 380 -11.21 13.32 5.19
C LYS A 380 -10.25 13.62 4.05
N LYS A 381 -10.24 12.78 3.02
CA LYS A 381 -9.41 13.01 1.83
C LYS A 381 -9.75 14.36 1.17
N LYS A 382 -11.04 14.70 1.10
CA LYS A 382 -11.49 16.00 0.60
C LYS A 382 -11.13 17.13 1.55
N GLU A 383 -11.30 16.97 2.85
CA GLU A 383 -10.94 17.98 3.85
C GLU A 383 -9.43 18.28 3.86
N LYS A 384 -8.59 17.25 3.85
CA LYS A 384 -7.13 17.40 3.71
C LYS A 384 -6.78 18.15 2.42
N GLN A 385 -7.44 17.82 1.32
CA GLN A 385 -7.27 18.55 0.06
C GLN A 385 -7.68 20.02 0.14
N ILE A 386 -8.80 20.32 0.79
CA ILE A 386 -9.28 21.69 1.00
C ILE A 386 -8.30 22.47 1.88
N LEU A 387 -7.82 21.86 2.97
CA LEU A 387 -6.87 22.47 3.88
C LEU A 387 -5.56 22.81 3.17
N ILE A 388 -4.98 21.87 2.43
CA ILE A 388 -3.80 22.12 1.58
C ILE A 388 -4.10 23.26 0.59
N ASN A 389 -5.26 23.22 -0.07
CA ASN A 389 -5.68 24.27 -0.98
C ASN A 389 -5.94 25.62 -0.28
N GLN A 390 -6.05 25.70 1.04
CA GLN A 390 -6.18 26.97 1.76
C GLN A 390 -4.83 27.49 2.22
N THR A 391 -3.98 26.62 2.76
CA THR A 391 -2.68 26.99 3.35
C THR A 391 -1.58 27.20 2.32
N LEU A 392 -1.68 26.57 1.14
CA LEU A 392 -0.65 26.68 0.11
C LEU A 392 -0.68 28.07 -0.54
N VAL A 393 0.34 28.89 -0.27
CA VAL A 393 0.50 30.22 -0.88
C VAL A 393 1.24 30.08 -2.21
N PRO A 394 0.63 30.46 -3.36
CA PRO A 394 1.29 30.39 -4.66
C PRO A 394 2.51 31.31 -4.70
N ASN A 395 3.58 30.86 -5.34
CA ASN A 395 4.70 31.73 -5.66
C ASN A 395 4.29 32.75 -6.75
N LYS A 396 4.96 33.90 -6.75
CA LYS A 396 4.86 34.86 -7.86
C LYS A 396 5.79 34.42 -8.97
N ILE A 397 5.35 34.55 -10.23
CA ILE A 397 6.24 34.39 -11.37
C ILE A 397 7.27 35.53 -11.34
N ASP A 398 8.54 35.15 -11.25
CA ASP A 398 9.70 36.03 -11.29
C ASP A 398 10.57 35.61 -12.47
N LEU A 399 10.87 36.55 -13.38
CA LEU A 399 11.73 36.30 -14.53
C LEU A 399 13.23 36.49 -14.21
N THR A 400 13.58 37.00 -13.03
CA THR A 400 14.98 37.05 -12.55
C THR A 400 15.43 35.71 -11.96
N ASP A 401 14.47 34.93 -11.49
CA ASP A 401 14.65 33.52 -11.11
C ASP A 401 15.01 32.71 -12.37
N ASP A 402 16.01 31.83 -12.29
CA ASP A 402 16.46 31.00 -13.41
C ASP A 402 15.65 29.70 -13.56
N PHE A 403 14.84 29.35 -12.56
CA PHE A 403 14.04 28.13 -12.57
C PHE A 403 13.03 28.09 -13.73
N THR A 404 13.06 26.99 -14.49
CA THR A 404 12.25 26.73 -15.68
C THR A 404 11.53 25.39 -15.61
N LEU A 405 10.74 25.09 -16.66
CA LEU A 405 10.11 23.79 -16.83
C LEU A 405 11.13 22.64 -17.00
N LEU A 406 12.33 22.93 -17.51
CA LEU A 406 13.40 21.94 -17.64
C LEU A 406 13.90 21.51 -16.26
N ASP A 407 14.16 22.45 -15.36
CA ASP A 407 14.59 22.17 -13.98
C ASP A 407 13.55 21.33 -13.23
N MET A 408 12.26 21.65 -13.42
CA MET A 408 11.16 20.85 -12.87
C MET A 408 11.17 19.42 -13.42
N GLN A 409 11.47 19.24 -14.70
CA GLN A 409 11.58 17.92 -15.33
C GLN A 409 12.78 17.13 -14.78
N GLU A 410 13.92 17.78 -14.56
CA GLU A 410 15.11 17.17 -13.95
C GLU A 410 14.86 16.77 -12.51
N LYS A 411 14.30 17.66 -11.67
CA LYS A 411 13.90 17.35 -10.29
C LYS A 411 12.94 16.18 -10.22
N ALA A 412 11.96 16.12 -11.12
CA ALA A 412 11.02 15.01 -11.20
C ALA A 412 11.68 13.69 -11.62
N ALA A 413 12.61 13.74 -12.59
CA ALA A 413 13.36 12.56 -13.04
C ALA A 413 14.29 12.02 -11.94
N ASN A 414 14.94 12.92 -11.18
CA ASN A 414 15.83 12.59 -10.07
C ASN A 414 15.09 12.15 -8.80
N GLY A 415 13.77 12.22 -8.78
CA GLY A 415 12.97 11.85 -7.61
C GLY A 415 13.13 12.83 -6.44
N GLU A 416 13.40 14.11 -6.70
CA GLU A 416 13.69 15.11 -5.66
C GLU A 416 12.44 15.61 -4.93
N TYR A 417 11.27 15.42 -5.52
CA TYR A 417 10.00 15.81 -4.91
C TYR A 417 9.60 14.83 -3.80
N GLU A 418 9.25 15.37 -2.63
CA GLU A 418 8.80 14.58 -1.48
C GLU A 418 7.27 14.47 -1.42
N ASN A 419 6.57 15.47 -1.94
CA ASN A 419 5.11 15.55 -1.93
C ASN A 419 4.57 16.43 -3.08
N GLU A 420 3.25 16.41 -3.27
CA GLU A 420 2.61 17.20 -4.33
C GLU A 420 2.71 18.71 -4.10
N GLU A 421 2.75 19.15 -2.84
CA GLU A 421 2.80 20.58 -2.51
C GLU A 421 4.06 21.25 -3.07
N GLN A 422 5.22 20.60 -2.99
CA GLN A 422 6.47 21.10 -3.58
C GLN A 422 6.36 21.27 -5.10
N ILE A 423 5.67 20.34 -5.77
CA ILE A 423 5.42 20.39 -7.22
C ILE A 423 4.53 21.58 -7.56
N VAL A 424 3.47 21.82 -6.78
CA VAL A 424 2.60 22.98 -6.97
C VAL A 424 3.36 24.28 -6.72
N MET A 425 4.19 24.34 -5.67
CA MET A 425 5.03 25.52 -5.39
C MET A 425 5.97 25.84 -6.56
N ASP A 426 6.67 24.84 -7.09
CA ASP A 426 7.55 25.02 -8.25
C ASP A 426 6.73 25.40 -9.50
N LEU A 427 5.59 24.76 -9.74
CA LEU A 427 4.74 25.07 -10.89
C LEU A 427 4.15 26.48 -10.84
N THR A 428 3.80 26.99 -9.65
CA THR A 428 3.26 28.37 -9.50
C THR A 428 4.29 29.46 -9.81
N ARG A 429 5.60 29.14 -9.75
CA ARG A 429 6.69 30.04 -10.22
C ARG A 429 6.72 30.14 -11.75
N LEU A 430 6.14 29.16 -12.44
CA LEU A 430 6.24 29.00 -13.88
C LEU A 430 4.95 29.33 -14.61
N LEU A 431 3.79 29.04 -14.04
CA LEU A 431 2.54 28.98 -14.79
C LEU A 431 1.41 29.71 -14.07
N VAL A 432 0.63 30.48 -14.81
CA VAL A 432 -0.69 31.00 -14.41
C VAL A 432 -1.64 30.97 -15.61
N TYR A 433 -2.94 31.10 -15.36
CA TYR A 433 -3.93 31.31 -16.43
C TYR A 433 -4.98 32.35 -16.03
N TYR A 434 -5.62 32.95 -17.02
CA TYR A 434 -6.69 33.92 -16.84
C TYR A 434 -7.67 33.86 -18.02
N GLU A 435 -8.89 34.36 -17.79
CA GLU A 435 -9.94 34.42 -18.80
C GLU A 435 -9.50 35.32 -19.98
N GLY A 436 -9.48 34.75 -21.18
CA GLY A 436 -9.28 35.48 -22.43
C GLY A 436 -10.61 35.80 -23.12
N GLU A 437 -10.56 36.38 -24.32
CA GLU A 437 -11.77 36.77 -25.06
C GLU A 437 -12.62 35.57 -25.53
N THR A 438 -11.97 34.45 -25.87
CA THR A 438 -12.62 33.25 -26.42
C THR A 438 -12.36 31.99 -25.62
N GLU A 439 -11.18 31.89 -24.99
CA GLU A 439 -10.75 30.77 -24.17
C GLU A 439 -9.73 31.26 -23.14
N ASP A 440 -9.46 30.43 -22.12
CA ASP A 440 -8.47 30.74 -21.09
C ASP A 440 -7.05 30.84 -21.70
N ILE A 441 -6.35 31.91 -21.35
CA ILE A 441 -4.97 32.15 -21.78
C ILE A 441 -4.02 31.74 -20.66
N TYR A 442 -3.06 30.87 -21.00
CA TYR A 442 -2.05 30.39 -20.06
C TYR A 442 -0.75 31.15 -20.29
N ALA A 443 -0.20 31.74 -19.24
CA ALA A 443 1.09 32.40 -19.25
C ALA A 443 2.12 31.48 -18.57
N ILE A 444 3.12 31.05 -19.33
CA ILE A 444 4.18 30.14 -18.88
C ILE A 444 5.56 30.77 -19.04
N LYS A 445 6.34 30.77 -17.97
CA LYS A 445 7.75 31.19 -17.96
C LYS A 445 8.59 30.19 -18.75
N GLY A 446 9.50 30.70 -19.56
CA GLY A 446 10.50 29.89 -20.25
C GLY A 446 11.69 30.73 -20.70
N TYR A 447 12.77 30.04 -21.02
CA TYR A 447 14.01 30.66 -21.46
C TYR A 447 13.99 30.98 -22.96
N ASP A 448 14.39 32.19 -23.34
CA ASP A 448 14.62 32.62 -24.72
C ASP A 448 16.13 32.58 -25.01
N ALA A 449 16.54 31.59 -25.79
CA ALA A 449 17.95 31.38 -26.15
C ALA A 449 18.53 32.46 -27.08
N ILE A 450 17.69 33.25 -27.76
CA ILE A 450 18.15 34.35 -28.62
C ILE A 450 18.53 35.55 -27.76
N CYS A 451 17.68 35.86 -26.77
CA CYS A 451 17.90 36.99 -25.88
C CYS A 451 18.73 36.64 -24.64
N ASP A 452 18.98 35.36 -24.38
CA ASP A 452 19.60 34.84 -23.16
C ASP A 452 18.89 35.34 -21.89
N THR A 453 17.55 35.33 -21.92
CA THR A 453 16.71 35.82 -20.83
C THR A 453 15.48 34.94 -20.60
N GLN A 454 14.93 34.98 -19.39
CA GLN A 454 13.63 34.39 -19.11
C GLN A 454 12.52 35.30 -19.62
N VAL A 455 11.52 34.71 -20.27
CA VAL A 455 10.37 35.41 -20.85
C VAL A 455 9.07 34.69 -20.50
N LEU A 456 7.95 35.39 -20.64
CA LEU A 456 6.62 34.85 -20.41
C LEU A 456 5.93 34.58 -21.75
N TYR A 457 5.66 33.31 -22.03
CA TYR A 457 4.94 32.88 -23.22
C TYR A 457 3.46 32.74 -22.93
N HIS A 458 2.63 33.34 -23.78
CA HIS A 458 1.18 33.14 -23.74
C HIS A 458 0.80 32.02 -24.70
N LYS A 459 0.10 31.01 -24.18
CA LYS A 459 -0.25 29.77 -24.89
C LYS A 459 -1.68 29.36 -24.57
N LEU A 460 -2.23 28.55 -25.47
CA LEU A 460 -3.52 27.89 -25.27
C LEU A 460 -3.37 26.63 -24.41
N GLU A 461 -4.47 26.22 -23.79
CA GLU A 461 -4.55 25.05 -22.90
C GLU A 461 -3.90 23.81 -23.51
N GLY A 462 -4.27 23.46 -24.75
CA GLY A 462 -3.80 22.24 -25.40
C GLY A 462 -2.29 22.16 -25.53
N THR A 463 -1.61 23.30 -25.70
CA THR A 463 -0.14 23.36 -25.78
C THR A 463 0.48 23.16 -24.41
N VAL A 464 -0.02 23.86 -23.39
CA VAL A 464 0.48 23.75 -22.02
C VAL A 464 0.26 22.34 -21.48
N TYR A 465 -0.91 21.74 -21.70
CA TYR A 465 -1.23 20.40 -21.23
C TYR A 465 -0.30 19.36 -21.83
N LYS A 466 0.04 19.48 -23.12
CA LYS A 466 1.04 18.61 -23.77
C LYS A 466 2.44 18.77 -23.18
N GLN A 467 2.81 19.96 -22.71
CA GLN A 467 4.10 20.18 -22.05
C GLN A 467 4.10 19.54 -20.65
N LEU A 468 3.06 19.77 -19.84
CA LEU A 468 2.96 19.21 -18.49
C LEU A 468 2.75 17.69 -18.46
N GLU A 469 2.16 17.12 -19.52
CA GLU A 469 1.94 15.67 -19.66
C GLU A 469 3.24 14.89 -19.89
N LYS A 470 4.30 15.54 -20.37
CA LYS A 470 5.61 14.91 -20.60
C LYS A 470 6.43 14.74 -19.31
N ILE A 471 6.04 15.39 -18.23
CA ILE A 471 6.78 15.36 -16.96
C ILE A 471 6.13 14.35 -16.03
N ASN A 472 6.74 13.16 -15.97
CA ASN A 472 6.37 12.10 -15.04
C ASN A 472 6.96 12.40 -13.66
N ILE A 473 6.18 12.21 -12.60
CA ILE A 473 6.59 12.50 -11.23
C ILE A 473 7.06 11.21 -10.55
N ASN A 474 8.30 11.23 -10.06
CA ASN A 474 8.84 10.24 -9.12
C ASN A 474 8.99 10.89 -7.75
N PHE A 475 8.41 10.29 -6.70
CA PHE A 475 8.58 10.80 -5.33
C PHE A 475 9.76 10.10 -4.64
N LYS A 476 10.55 10.86 -3.87
CA LYS A 476 11.79 10.44 -3.19
C LYS A 476 11.67 9.18 -2.31
N ASN A 477 10.47 8.93 -1.78
CA ASN A 477 10.19 7.82 -0.85
C ASN A 477 9.30 6.72 -1.45
N LYS A 478 8.96 6.79 -2.74
CA LYS A 478 8.32 5.67 -3.42
C LYS A 478 9.44 4.69 -3.75
N LYS A 479 9.51 3.56 -3.04
CA LYS A 479 10.27 2.42 -3.55
C LYS A 479 9.75 2.15 -4.96
N THR A 480 10.68 1.96 -5.88
CA THR A 480 10.44 1.35 -7.19
C THR A 480 10.05 -0.11 -7.00
N ASP A 481 8.99 -0.36 -6.24
CA ASP A 481 8.23 -1.59 -6.33
C ASP A 481 7.28 -1.35 -7.51
N GLU A 482 7.71 -1.81 -8.67
CA GLU A 482 6.85 -1.92 -9.83
C GLU A 482 5.62 -2.75 -9.47
N LYS A 483 4.46 -2.11 -9.47
CA LYS A 483 3.14 -2.59 -9.93
C LYS A 483 2.07 -1.82 -9.21
N ASP A 484 1.85 -0.61 -9.69
CA ASP A 484 0.53 -0.06 -9.66
C ASP A 484 0.11 0.05 -11.12
N ASN A 485 -0.93 -0.68 -11.54
CA ASN A 485 -1.54 -0.58 -12.88
C ASN A 485 -2.17 0.82 -13.11
N SER A 486 -1.72 1.84 -12.38
CA SER A 486 -2.17 3.21 -12.43
C SER A 486 -1.31 3.99 -13.42
N LYS A 487 -1.95 4.80 -14.26
CA LYS A 487 -1.26 5.68 -15.19
C LYS A 487 -0.23 6.54 -14.42
N PRO A 488 0.98 6.74 -14.96
CA PRO A 488 2.00 7.55 -14.28
C PRO A 488 1.42 8.93 -13.95
N ILE A 489 1.62 9.35 -12.70
CA ILE A 489 1.18 10.67 -12.24
C ILE A 489 2.09 11.70 -12.92
N THR A 490 1.49 12.61 -13.68
CA THR A 490 2.20 13.67 -14.40
C THR A 490 1.92 15.03 -13.79
N VAL A 491 2.77 16.02 -14.07
CA VAL A 491 2.55 17.41 -13.62
C VAL A 491 1.20 17.95 -14.09
N LYS A 492 0.69 17.51 -15.25
CA LYS A 492 -0.68 17.82 -15.72
C LYS A 492 -1.76 17.39 -14.73
N HIS A 493 -1.61 16.22 -14.11
CA HIS A 493 -2.58 15.73 -13.10
C HIS A 493 -2.57 16.62 -11.86
N ILE A 494 -1.38 17.02 -11.39
CA ILE A 494 -1.21 17.93 -10.26
C ILE A 494 -1.78 19.31 -10.59
N PHE A 495 -1.45 19.87 -11.75
CA PHE A 495 -1.99 21.16 -12.20
C PHE A 495 -3.53 21.18 -12.15
N LYS A 496 -4.19 20.15 -12.69
CA LYS A 496 -5.66 20.05 -12.66
C LYS A 496 -6.21 19.96 -11.24
N LYS A 497 -5.54 19.18 -10.37
CA LYS A 497 -5.91 19.01 -8.97
C LYS A 497 -5.86 20.32 -8.17
N TYR A 498 -4.91 21.21 -8.50
CA TYR A 498 -4.67 22.48 -7.84
C TYR A 498 -5.03 23.71 -8.71
N ALA A 499 -5.91 23.56 -9.71
CA ALA A 499 -6.17 24.59 -10.72
C ALA A 499 -6.53 25.97 -10.15
N SER A 500 -7.20 26.03 -8.99
CA SER A 500 -7.54 27.29 -8.31
C SER A 500 -6.34 28.10 -7.83
N LYS A 501 -5.14 27.50 -7.77
CA LYS A 501 -3.89 28.17 -7.38
C LYS A 501 -3.22 28.95 -8.49
N PHE A 502 -3.58 28.65 -9.74
CA PHE A 502 -2.93 29.22 -10.93
C PHE A 502 -3.77 30.32 -11.59
N VAL A 503 -5.01 30.54 -11.12
CA VAL A 503 -5.94 31.50 -11.73
C VAL A 503 -5.59 32.95 -11.37
N LYS A 504 -5.64 33.82 -12.37
CA LYS A 504 -5.58 35.28 -12.26
C LYS A 504 -6.84 35.89 -12.86
N LYS A 505 -7.22 37.08 -12.38
CA LYS A 505 -8.35 37.87 -12.88
C LYS A 505 -8.13 38.38 -14.31
N GLY A 506 -6.88 38.48 -14.74
CA GLY A 506 -6.49 39.01 -16.04
C GLY A 506 -5.02 39.39 -16.05
N CYS A 507 -4.60 40.08 -17.11
CA CYS A 507 -3.24 40.53 -17.34
C CYS A 507 -3.20 42.05 -17.54
N LYS A 508 -2.23 42.73 -16.92
CA LYS A 508 -1.95 44.16 -17.10
C LYS A 508 -0.45 44.40 -17.22
N PHE A 509 -0.08 45.50 -17.86
CA PHE A 509 1.33 45.90 -17.95
C PHE A 509 1.95 46.02 -16.56
N ILE A 510 1.39 46.86 -15.67
CA ILE A 510 1.75 46.94 -14.25
C ILE A 510 0.48 46.87 -13.42
N SER A 511 0.49 46.09 -12.34
CA SER A 511 -0.58 46.07 -11.35
C SER A 511 -0.05 45.77 -9.95
N GLU A 512 -0.61 46.46 -8.97
CA GLU A 512 -0.42 46.18 -7.54
C GLU A 512 -1.42 45.13 -7.01
N ASP A 513 -2.47 44.80 -7.78
CA ASP A 513 -3.44 43.76 -7.41
C ASP A 513 -2.80 42.37 -7.62
N PRO A 514 -2.57 41.58 -6.56
CA PRO A 514 -1.94 40.25 -6.68
C PRO A 514 -2.79 39.25 -7.48
N LYS A 515 -4.08 39.55 -7.70
CA LYS A 515 -4.96 38.74 -8.55
C LYS A 515 -4.77 39.03 -10.04
N ILE A 516 -4.07 40.09 -10.42
CA ILE A 516 -3.77 40.42 -11.81
C ILE A 516 -2.32 40.04 -12.13
N LEU A 517 -2.09 39.41 -13.27
CA LEU A 517 -0.75 39.15 -13.76
C LEU A 517 -0.11 40.45 -14.27
N THR A 518 1.05 40.80 -13.71
CA THR A 518 1.89 41.91 -14.17
C THR A 518 2.89 41.39 -15.21
N VAL A 519 2.83 41.92 -16.45
CA VAL A 519 3.77 41.54 -17.53
C VAL A 519 4.99 42.47 -17.64
N PHE A 520 4.98 43.63 -16.98
CA PHE A 520 6.15 44.50 -16.91
C PHE A 520 7.16 43.95 -15.91
N GLN A 521 8.40 43.82 -16.36
CA GLN A 521 9.47 43.10 -15.66
C GLN A 521 10.69 44.02 -15.45
N GLY A 522 10.46 45.34 -15.47
CA GLY A 522 11.50 46.35 -15.48
C GLY A 522 11.99 46.69 -16.89
N TYR A 523 12.95 47.60 -16.96
CA TYR A 523 13.60 47.99 -18.21
C TYR A 523 14.71 47.01 -18.57
N LYS A 524 14.95 46.81 -19.87
CA LYS A 524 16.18 46.14 -20.32
C LYS A 524 17.36 47.07 -20.07
N TYR A 525 18.10 46.87 -18.99
CA TYR A 525 19.30 47.63 -18.69
C TYR A 525 20.48 46.68 -18.42
N LYS A 526 21.68 47.11 -18.80
CA LYS A 526 22.93 46.46 -18.39
C LYS A 526 23.43 47.19 -17.15
N LYS A 527 23.57 46.49 -16.03
CA LYS A 527 24.21 47.05 -14.84
C LYS A 527 25.70 47.27 -15.17
N LEU A 528 26.16 48.52 -15.11
CA LEU A 528 27.56 48.85 -15.33
C LEU A 528 28.32 48.66 -14.02
N ASP A 529 29.51 48.04 -14.08
CA ASP A 529 30.38 47.83 -12.90
C ASP A 529 30.91 49.15 -12.34
N THR A 530 31.09 50.14 -13.22
CA THR A 530 31.44 51.51 -12.89
C THR A 530 30.44 52.46 -13.51
N ILE A 531 29.97 53.41 -12.71
CA ILE A 531 29.05 54.46 -13.15
C ILE A 531 29.87 55.74 -13.27
N ASP A 532 29.95 56.28 -14.48
CA ASP A 532 30.54 57.60 -14.71
C ASP A 532 29.49 58.66 -14.39
N TYR A 533 29.52 59.13 -13.15
CA TYR A 533 28.60 60.15 -12.67
C TYR A 533 28.83 61.50 -13.34
N GLU A 534 30.03 61.84 -13.83
CA GLU A 534 30.25 63.09 -14.56
C GLU A 534 29.50 63.08 -15.90
N CYS A 535 29.55 61.94 -16.62
CA CYS A 535 28.82 61.76 -17.86
C CYS A 535 27.30 61.78 -17.64
N LEU A 536 26.81 61.14 -16.57
CA LEU A 536 25.39 61.13 -16.23
C LEU A 536 24.88 62.45 -15.69
N GLN A 537 25.71 63.23 -14.99
CA GLN A 537 25.34 64.52 -14.41
C GLN A 537 24.81 65.47 -15.49
N MET A 538 25.41 65.48 -16.67
CA MET A 538 24.93 66.31 -17.79
C MET A 538 23.49 65.99 -18.20
N TYR A 539 23.08 64.73 -18.14
CA TYR A 539 21.71 64.32 -18.45
C TYR A 539 20.76 64.63 -17.28
N PHE A 540 21.21 64.46 -16.04
CA PHE A 540 20.42 64.83 -14.86
C PHE A 540 20.20 66.35 -14.77
N ASP A 541 21.22 67.15 -15.06
CA ASP A 541 21.14 68.60 -15.12
C ASP A 541 20.18 69.03 -16.22
N LEU A 542 20.25 68.42 -17.42
CA LEU A 542 19.31 68.69 -18.50
C LEU A 542 17.86 68.39 -18.10
N ILE A 543 17.61 67.26 -17.43
CA ILE A 543 16.27 66.90 -16.93
C ILE A 543 15.83 67.89 -15.86
N LYS A 544 16.71 68.23 -14.91
CA LYS A 544 16.42 69.17 -13.82
C LYS A 544 16.09 70.56 -14.35
N GLU A 545 16.89 71.08 -15.27
CA GLU A 545 16.76 72.43 -15.82
C GLU A 545 15.60 72.55 -16.82
N THR A 546 15.45 71.55 -17.69
CA THR A 546 14.54 71.67 -18.85
C THR A 546 13.17 71.05 -18.61
N ILE A 547 13.10 69.97 -17.83
CA ILE A 547 11.86 69.22 -17.62
C ILE A 547 11.28 69.53 -16.24
N ALA A 548 12.11 69.48 -15.19
CA ALA A 548 11.68 69.77 -13.82
C ALA A 548 11.72 71.27 -13.47
N ALA A 549 12.22 72.12 -14.37
CA ALA A 549 12.32 73.58 -14.19
C ALA A 549 12.98 74.02 -12.87
N GLY A 550 13.94 73.23 -12.38
CA GLY A 550 14.70 73.52 -11.17
C GLY A 550 14.04 73.08 -9.86
N ASP A 551 12.87 72.44 -9.89
CA ASP A 551 12.30 71.80 -8.70
C ASP A 551 13.15 70.58 -8.30
N GLU A 552 13.41 70.39 -7.00
CA GLU A 552 14.29 69.33 -6.48
C GLU A 552 13.65 67.94 -6.48
#